data_AF-A0AB39T8L3-F1
#
_entry.id   AF-A0AB39T8L3-F1
#
_cell.length_a   1.000
_cell.length_b   1.000
_cell.length_c   1.000
_cell.angle_alpha   90.00
_cell.angle_beta   90.00
_cell.angle_gamma   90.00
#
_symmetry.space_group_name_H-M   'P 1'
#
loop_
_entity.id
_entity.type
_entity.pdbx_description
1 polymer ?
#
loop_
_entity_poly.entity_id
_entity_poly.type
_entity_poly.pdbx_seq_one_letter_code
_entity_poly.pdbx_strand_id
1 'polypeptide(L)'
;MVQNYHRDAAGHLRWRTAETEDGPGLPPSSRAIVSPYDTSARYARHGHIISWKGFSAHLTETCAPDGPNVITDVATTASTTHDSNVLPGIHIRLHRRGLLPDEHLVDAGYTSLPHLEQAARDHQVTISGPLRGNPTRQHRRGEGFARDDFHIDYDRRQVTCPQGQVSQGRHDPYPTSSPTAAPLIVARFTKSQCQPCPARAQCTTSRESTRTIGFPPRELRDLQLRIRAEQQTPEWKTRYAVRSGVEGTVNEFAHGHGMRHCRYRGQSKTHVQHVLTAIAINIERLSGLPPTEEAPSPRRPTAFQNYLDQREIPRPKSWRTLGT
;
A
#
# COMPACT_ATOMS: atom_id res chain seq x y z
N MET A 1 25.14 -9.75 -8.85
CA MET A 1 23.97 -10.30 -9.56
C MET A 1 23.65 -11.65 -8.94
N VAL A 2 22.41 -11.88 -8.46
CA VAL A 2 22.08 -13.19 -7.87
C VAL A 2 21.77 -14.15 -9.00
N GLN A 3 22.62 -15.15 -9.19
CA GLN A 3 22.52 -16.11 -10.27
C GLN A 3 21.44 -17.17 -9.93
N ASN A 4 20.66 -17.56 -10.93
CA ASN A 4 19.66 -18.65 -10.80
C ASN A 4 20.31 -20.04 -10.72
N TYR A 5 21.64 -20.10 -10.69
CA TYR A 5 22.44 -21.30 -10.55
C TYR A 5 23.42 -21.16 -9.37
N HIS A 6 23.94 -22.28 -8.91
CA HIS A 6 25.02 -22.38 -7.94
C HIS A 6 26.02 -23.44 -8.40
N ARG A 7 27.22 -23.46 -7.82
CA ARG A 7 28.13 -24.59 -7.97
C ARG A 7 27.93 -25.55 -6.81
N ASP A 8 27.79 -26.84 -7.10
CA ASP A 8 27.77 -27.86 -6.04
C ASP A 8 29.18 -28.07 -5.46
N ALA A 9 29.30 -28.89 -4.41
CA ALA A 9 30.59 -29.17 -3.76
C ALA A 9 31.63 -29.79 -4.72
N ALA A 10 31.19 -30.38 -5.84
CA ALA A 10 32.05 -30.92 -6.89
C ALA A 10 32.35 -29.89 -8.01
N GLY A 11 31.87 -28.65 -7.87
CA GLY A 11 32.10 -27.55 -8.80
C GLY A 11 31.16 -27.50 -10.01
N HIS A 12 30.19 -28.41 -10.13
CA HIS A 12 29.26 -28.43 -11.27
C HIS A 12 28.20 -27.34 -11.13
N LEU A 13 27.81 -26.75 -12.27
CA LEU A 13 26.74 -25.77 -12.31
C LEU A 13 25.38 -26.47 -12.13
N ARG A 14 24.61 -26.05 -11.13
CA ARG A 14 23.27 -26.58 -10.82
C ARG A 14 22.26 -25.45 -10.76
N TRP A 15 21.09 -25.66 -11.34
CA TRP A 15 19.95 -24.74 -11.18
C TRP A 15 19.52 -24.71 -9.71
N ARG A 16 19.17 -23.51 -9.23
CA ARG A 16 18.51 -23.37 -7.93
C ARG A 16 17.09 -23.88 -8.04
N THR A 17 16.72 -24.80 -7.17
CA THR A 17 15.37 -25.34 -7.04
C THR A 17 14.70 -24.81 -5.75
N ALA A 18 13.37 -24.92 -5.69
CA ALA A 18 12.61 -24.50 -4.50
C ALA A 18 12.78 -25.45 -3.31
N GLU A 19 13.31 -26.66 -3.52
CA GLU A 19 13.47 -27.69 -2.51
C GLU A 19 14.87 -27.67 -1.90
N THR A 20 14.95 -27.32 -0.62
CA THR A 20 15.52 -28.12 0.50
C THR A 20 15.72 -27.22 1.73
N GLU A 21 15.52 -27.78 2.92
CA GLU A 21 15.78 -27.13 4.22
C GLU A 21 17.27 -26.74 4.40
N ASP A 22 18.18 -27.32 3.60
CA ASP A 22 19.63 -27.08 3.65
C ASP A 22 20.27 -26.72 2.27
N GLY A 23 19.46 -26.50 1.24
CA GLY A 23 19.96 -26.11 -0.10
C GLY A 23 20.12 -24.61 -0.27
N PRO A 24 20.78 -24.16 -1.36
CA PRO A 24 21.00 -22.72 -1.59
C PRO A 24 19.71 -21.93 -1.84
N GLY A 25 18.59 -22.62 -2.10
CA GLY A 25 17.26 -22.06 -2.29
C GLY A 25 17.11 -21.18 -3.53
N LEU A 26 15.86 -20.83 -3.85
CA LEU A 26 15.58 -19.80 -4.84
C LEU A 26 15.98 -18.42 -4.29
N PRO A 27 16.52 -17.52 -5.13
CA PRO A 27 16.81 -16.17 -4.70
C PRO A 27 15.52 -15.43 -4.33
N PRO A 28 15.58 -14.45 -3.39
CA PRO A 28 14.43 -13.61 -3.08
C PRO A 28 13.87 -12.98 -4.35
N SER A 29 12.55 -12.96 -4.50
CA SER A 29 11.91 -12.51 -5.76
C SER A 29 12.25 -11.05 -6.11
N SER A 30 12.60 -10.23 -5.13
CA SER A 30 13.08 -8.84 -5.32
C SER A 30 14.45 -8.75 -6.01
N ARG A 31 15.23 -9.84 -6.00
CA ARG A 31 16.58 -9.94 -6.59
C ARG A 31 16.64 -10.91 -7.78
N ALA A 32 15.67 -11.81 -7.89
CA ALA A 32 15.61 -12.81 -8.94
C ALA A 32 15.38 -12.16 -10.32
N ILE A 33 16.19 -12.57 -11.31
CA ILE A 33 15.94 -12.22 -12.72
C ILE A 33 14.95 -13.22 -13.28
N VAL A 34 13.77 -12.74 -13.68
CA VAL A 34 12.64 -13.57 -14.12
C VAL A 34 12.33 -13.44 -15.62
N SER A 35 13.04 -12.54 -16.30
CA SER A 35 12.97 -12.31 -17.74
C SER A 35 14.38 -11.96 -18.27
N PRO A 36 14.85 -12.60 -19.34
CA PRO A 36 16.09 -12.21 -20.00
C PRO A 36 15.94 -10.90 -20.80
N TYR A 37 14.71 -10.50 -21.11
CA TYR A 37 14.42 -9.31 -21.92
C TYR A 37 14.23 -8.06 -21.07
N ASP A 38 13.72 -8.21 -19.85
CA ASP A 38 13.55 -7.12 -18.89
C ASP A 38 14.05 -7.57 -17.52
N THR A 39 15.31 -7.25 -17.25
CA THR A 39 15.98 -7.58 -15.98
C THR A 39 15.48 -6.76 -14.80
N SER A 40 14.61 -5.77 -15.03
CA SER A 40 13.96 -4.99 -13.97
C SER A 40 12.59 -5.53 -13.57
N ALA A 41 11.97 -6.38 -14.39
CA ALA A 41 10.74 -7.09 -14.05
C ALA A 41 10.98 -8.01 -12.84
N ARG A 42 9.97 -8.10 -11.95
CA ARG A 42 10.02 -8.95 -10.76
C ARG A 42 8.85 -9.92 -10.74
N TYR A 43 9.06 -11.09 -10.16
CA TYR A 43 7.97 -12.01 -9.87
C TYR A 43 7.35 -11.63 -8.54
N ALA A 44 6.03 -11.58 -8.51
CA ALA A 44 5.26 -11.40 -7.29
C ALA A 44 4.15 -12.45 -7.23
N ARG A 45 3.79 -12.81 -6.00
CA ARG A 45 2.70 -13.73 -5.70
C ARG A 45 1.90 -13.16 -4.55
N HIS A 46 0.58 -13.10 -4.73
CA HIS A 46 -0.35 -12.70 -3.70
C HIS A 46 -1.26 -13.89 -3.35
N GLY A 47 -1.16 -14.36 -2.11
CA GLY A 47 -1.82 -15.59 -1.68
C GLY A 47 -1.36 -16.83 -2.47
N HIS A 48 -2.25 -17.82 -2.59
CA HIS A 48 -1.91 -19.07 -3.28
C HIS A 48 -2.23 -19.05 -4.78
N ILE A 49 -3.07 -18.12 -5.23
CA ILE A 49 -3.70 -18.18 -6.56
C ILE A 49 -3.11 -17.16 -7.52
N ILE A 50 -2.81 -15.94 -7.05
CA ILE A 50 -2.45 -14.84 -7.93
C ILE A 50 -0.93 -14.72 -7.99
N SER A 51 -0.37 -14.77 -9.20
CA SER A 51 1.04 -14.50 -9.44
C SER A 51 1.24 -13.77 -10.76
N TRP A 52 2.26 -12.93 -10.83
CA TRP A 52 2.59 -12.18 -12.05
C TRP A 52 4.09 -11.88 -12.13
N LYS A 53 4.54 -11.56 -13.34
CA LYS A 53 5.90 -11.09 -13.63
C LYS A 53 5.79 -9.70 -14.23
N GLY A 54 6.52 -8.73 -13.69
CA GLY A 54 6.50 -7.36 -14.17
C GLY A 54 6.56 -6.35 -13.04
N PHE A 55 5.63 -5.40 -13.08
CA PHE A 55 5.53 -4.24 -12.20
C PHE A 55 4.14 -4.18 -11.56
N SER A 56 3.99 -3.38 -10.51
CA SER A 56 2.69 -3.07 -9.92
C SER A 56 2.31 -1.63 -10.24
N ALA A 57 1.05 -1.42 -10.61
CA ALA A 57 0.43 -0.10 -10.74
C ALA A 57 -0.41 0.19 -9.50
N HIS A 58 -0.30 1.39 -8.96
CA HIS A 58 -1.11 1.86 -7.84
C HIS A 58 -1.85 3.11 -8.33
N LEU A 59 -3.16 3.15 -8.12
CA LEU A 59 -4.03 4.20 -8.63
C LEU A 59 -4.68 4.94 -7.45
N THR A 60 -4.74 6.25 -7.54
CA THR A 60 -5.56 7.08 -6.67
C THR A 60 -6.57 7.81 -7.54
N GLU A 61 -7.84 7.81 -7.13
CA GLU A 61 -8.92 8.51 -7.82
C GLU A 61 -9.80 9.28 -6.85
N THR A 62 -10.53 10.25 -7.37
CA THR A 62 -11.63 10.88 -6.62
C THR A 62 -12.79 9.92 -6.47
N CYS A 63 -13.57 10.08 -5.41
CA CYS A 63 -14.79 9.30 -5.17
C CYS A 63 -15.91 10.17 -4.57
N ALA A 64 -15.92 11.47 -4.90
CA ALA A 64 -17.02 12.35 -4.55
C ALA A 64 -18.32 11.87 -5.22
N PRO A 65 -19.48 12.02 -4.57
CA PRO A 65 -20.76 11.61 -5.14
C PRO A 65 -21.13 12.44 -6.38
N ASP A 66 -20.64 13.68 -6.44
CA ASP A 66 -21.02 14.67 -7.44
C ASP A 66 -19.97 14.75 -8.54
N GLY A 67 -19.91 13.72 -9.39
CA GLY A 67 -19.05 13.70 -10.57
C GLY A 67 -18.40 12.35 -10.86
N PRO A 68 -17.61 12.26 -11.94
CA PRO A 68 -16.93 11.03 -12.28
C PRO A 68 -15.72 10.83 -11.36
N ASN A 69 -15.37 9.58 -11.12
CA ASN A 69 -14.11 9.23 -10.48
C ASN A 69 -12.95 9.61 -11.41
N VAL A 70 -12.12 10.59 -11.02
CA VAL A 70 -10.98 11.04 -11.81
C VAL A 70 -9.71 10.48 -11.18
N ILE A 71 -8.88 9.78 -11.95
CA ILE A 71 -7.58 9.29 -11.49
C ILE A 71 -6.65 10.49 -11.30
N THR A 72 -6.21 10.72 -10.07
CA THR A 72 -5.37 11.85 -9.66
C THR A 72 -3.90 11.46 -9.49
N ASP A 73 -3.58 10.20 -9.21
CA ASP A 73 -2.20 9.71 -9.14
C ASP A 73 -2.05 8.31 -9.72
N VAL A 74 -0.90 8.06 -10.33
CA VAL A 74 -0.48 6.75 -10.82
C VAL A 74 0.94 6.52 -10.30
N ALA A 75 1.12 5.47 -9.49
CA ALA A 75 2.44 4.98 -9.11
C ALA A 75 2.76 3.70 -9.90
N THR A 76 4.02 3.52 -10.26
CA THR A 76 4.50 2.27 -10.86
C THR A 76 5.73 1.80 -10.12
N THR A 77 5.67 0.61 -9.54
CA THR A 77 6.70 0.05 -8.66
C THR A 77 7.14 -1.32 -9.15
N ALA A 78 8.29 -1.81 -8.66
CA ALA A 78 8.61 -3.22 -8.81
C ALA A 78 7.50 -4.05 -8.14
N SER A 79 7.09 -5.16 -8.75
CA SER A 79 5.97 -5.99 -8.24
C SER A 79 6.17 -6.55 -6.84
N THR A 80 7.42 -6.54 -6.34
CA THR A 80 7.81 -6.97 -4.99
C THR A 80 7.77 -5.85 -3.96
N THR A 81 7.45 -4.63 -4.37
CA THR A 81 7.26 -3.50 -3.46
C THR A 81 6.00 -3.74 -2.65
N HIS A 82 6.14 -3.76 -1.32
CA HIS A 82 4.98 -3.90 -0.44
C HIS A 82 4.12 -2.63 -0.50
N ASP A 83 2.79 -2.78 -0.58
CA ASP A 83 1.84 -1.67 -0.76
C ASP A 83 1.99 -0.57 0.28
N SER A 84 2.27 -0.94 1.53
CA SER A 84 2.54 0.02 2.61
C SER A 84 3.65 1.02 2.24
N ASN A 85 4.68 0.62 1.51
CA ASN A 85 5.79 1.50 1.14
C ASN A 85 5.43 2.54 0.05
N VAL A 86 4.28 2.41 -0.60
CA VAL A 86 3.93 3.23 -1.76
C VAL A 86 3.20 4.52 -1.38
N LEU A 87 2.39 4.45 -0.32
CA LEU A 87 1.50 5.53 0.10
C LEU A 87 2.23 6.86 0.40
N PRO A 88 3.37 6.89 1.13
CA PRO A 88 4.09 8.15 1.37
C PRO A 88 4.52 8.84 0.06
N GLY A 89 4.95 8.07 -0.93
CA GLY A 89 5.32 8.60 -2.24
C GLY A 89 4.13 9.17 -3.02
N ILE A 90 2.94 8.57 -2.86
CA ILE A 90 1.70 9.08 -3.45
C ILE A 90 1.34 10.44 -2.83
N HIS A 91 1.34 10.56 -1.51
CA HIS A 91 1.02 11.82 -0.83
C HIS A 91 2.00 12.94 -1.18
N ILE A 92 3.30 12.65 -1.27
CA ILE A 92 4.29 13.65 -1.75
C ILE A 92 3.95 14.15 -3.17
N ARG A 93 3.56 13.26 -4.09
CA ARG A 93 3.19 13.64 -5.47
C ARG A 93 1.86 14.42 -5.52
N LEU A 94 0.89 14.04 -4.71
CA LEU A 94 -0.39 14.76 -4.60
C LEU A 94 -0.18 16.15 -4.01
N HIS A 95 0.62 16.27 -2.95
CA HIS A 95 0.99 17.54 -2.33
C HIS A 95 1.65 18.50 -3.32
N ARG A 96 2.66 18.03 -4.06
CA ARG A 96 3.34 18.84 -5.09
C ARG A 96 2.41 19.36 -6.19
N ARG A 97 1.28 18.70 -6.43
CA ARG A 97 0.30 19.07 -7.45
C ARG A 97 -0.90 19.84 -6.87
N GLY A 98 -0.95 20.06 -5.56
CA GLY A 98 -2.11 20.67 -4.91
C GLY A 98 -3.37 19.79 -4.95
N LEU A 99 -3.19 18.45 -4.96
CA LEU A 99 -4.26 17.46 -5.11
C LEU A 99 -4.37 16.53 -3.88
N LEU A 100 -3.93 16.98 -2.70
CA LEU A 100 -4.12 16.18 -1.49
C LEU A 100 -5.62 16.11 -1.17
N PRO A 101 -6.16 14.92 -0.86
CA PRO A 101 -7.51 14.80 -0.35
C PRO A 101 -7.55 15.06 1.15
N ASP A 102 -8.69 15.52 1.67
CA ASP A 102 -8.92 15.58 3.12
C ASP A 102 -8.92 14.18 3.75
N GLU A 103 -9.50 13.21 3.03
CA GLU A 103 -9.56 11.80 3.40
C GLU A 103 -9.15 10.90 2.24
N HIS A 104 -8.24 9.94 2.48
CA HIS A 104 -7.81 8.95 1.50
C HIS A 104 -8.24 7.56 1.95
N LEU A 105 -9.22 6.98 1.25
CA LEU A 105 -9.67 5.60 1.46
C LEU A 105 -8.66 4.63 0.83
N VAL A 106 -8.11 3.69 1.62
CA VAL A 106 -7.09 2.75 1.14
C VAL A 106 -7.35 1.32 1.59
N ASP A 107 -6.85 0.35 0.84
CA ASP A 107 -6.90 -1.05 1.25
C ASP A 107 -6.02 -1.32 2.50
N ALA A 108 -6.34 -2.40 3.20
CA ALA A 108 -5.60 -2.93 4.35
C ALA A 108 -4.09 -3.08 4.09
N GLY A 109 -3.67 -3.30 2.84
CA GLY A 109 -2.25 -3.40 2.45
C GLY A 109 -1.47 -2.08 2.60
N TYR A 110 -2.13 -0.93 2.48
CA TYR A 110 -1.50 0.39 2.54
C TYR A 110 -1.45 0.97 3.96
N THR A 111 -2.31 0.49 4.86
CA THR A 111 -2.41 1.02 6.22
C THR A 111 -1.31 0.50 7.15
N SER A 112 -0.69 1.41 7.89
CA SER A 112 0.17 1.09 9.03
C SER A 112 0.11 2.24 10.04
N LEU A 113 0.27 1.96 11.34
CA LEU A 113 0.23 3.03 12.36
C LEU A 113 1.20 4.17 12.08
N PRO A 114 2.47 3.93 11.67
CA PRO A 114 3.36 5.02 11.27
C PRO A 114 2.84 5.85 10.11
N HIS A 115 2.24 5.24 9.09
CA HIS A 115 1.72 6.00 7.93
C HIS A 115 0.48 6.81 8.28
N LEU A 116 -0.40 6.29 9.13
CA LEU A 116 -1.57 7.05 9.59
C LEU A 116 -1.14 8.31 10.34
N GLU A 117 -0.20 8.16 11.26
CA GLU A 117 0.37 9.27 12.01
C GLU A 117 1.15 10.24 11.11
N GLN A 118 1.96 9.73 10.19
CA GLN A 118 2.75 10.54 9.27
C GLN A 118 1.88 11.34 8.29
N ALA A 119 0.87 10.73 7.67
CA ALA A 119 0.00 11.43 6.73
C ALA A 119 -0.80 12.55 7.41
N ALA A 120 -1.28 12.32 8.64
CA ALA A 120 -1.94 13.35 9.43
C ALA A 120 -0.99 14.50 9.79
N ARG A 121 0.24 14.20 10.20
CA ARG A 121 1.23 15.20 10.61
C ARG A 121 1.77 16.01 9.43
N ASP A 122 2.21 15.33 8.37
CA ASP A 122 3.02 15.94 7.31
C ASP A 122 2.14 16.51 6.18
N HIS A 123 0.93 15.97 6.01
CA HIS A 123 0.05 16.29 4.88
C HIS A 123 -1.38 16.63 5.29
N GLN A 124 -1.73 16.57 6.58
CA GLN A 124 -3.09 16.79 7.08
C GLN A 124 -4.14 15.88 6.41
N VAL A 125 -3.72 14.71 5.93
CA VAL A 125 -4.60 13.73 5.27
C VAL A 125 -5.07 12.68 6.27
N THR A 126 -6.38 12.48 6.35
CA THR A 126 -6.96 11.36 7.09
C THR A 126 -6.90 10.11 6.22
N ILE A 127 -6.15 9.08 6.63
CA ILE A 127 -6.17 7.79 5.93
C ILE A 127 -7.24 6.90 6.57
N SER A 128 -8.19 6.46 5.76
CA SER A 128 -9.25 5.54 6.16
C SER A 128 -9.05 4.17 5.52
N GLY A 129 -8.60 3.22 6.35
CA GLY A 129 -8.48 1.83 5.96
C GLY A 129 -8.36 0.91 7.17
N PRO A 130 -8.66 -0.39 7.01
CA PRO A 130 -8.67 -1.36 8.08
C PRO A 130 -7.25 -1.63 8.58
N LEU A 131 -7.04 -1.55 9.89
CA LEU A 131 -5.76 -1.91 10.48
C LEU A 131 -5.69 -3.42 10.59
N ARG A 132 -4.78 -4.05 9.85
CA ARG A 132 -4.60 -5.51 9.92
C ARG A 132 -4.32 -5.93 11.37
N GLY A 133 -5.17 -6.80 11.90
CA GLY A 133 -4.87 -7.54 13.11
C GLY A 133 -3.75 -8.55 12.84
N ASN A 134 -2.84 -8.74 13.80
CA ASN A 134 -1.93 -9.87 13.79
C ASN A 134 -2.19 -10.75 15.03
N PRO A 135 -3.33 -11.44 15.10
CA PRO A 135 -3.59 -12.35 16.20
C PRO A 135 -2.56 -13.49 16.13
N THR A 136 -1.88 -13.74 17.25
CA THR A 136 -1.01 -14.90 17.41
C THR A 136 -1.81 -16.17 17.14
N ARG A 137 -1.15 -17.24 16.68
CA ARG A 137 -1.82 -18.54 16.42
C ARG A 137 -2.60 -19.04 17.64
N GLN A 138 -2.13 -18.74 18.85
CA GLN A 138 -2.78 -19.06 20.12
C GLN A 138 -4.07 -18.23 20.32
N HIS A 139 -4.02 -16.92 20.03
CA HIS A 139 -5.20 -16.06 20.09
C HIS A 139 -6.27 -16.47 19.06
N ARG A 140 -5.87 -16.93 17.86
CA ARG A 140 -6.84 -17.42 16.84
C ARG A 140 -7.60 -18.67 17.28
N ARG A 141 -7.08 -19.43 18.25
CA ARG A 141 -7.75 -20.61 18.80
C ARG A 141 -8.53 -20.31 20.09
N GLY A 142 -8.45 -19.08 20.62
CA GLY A 142 -9.05 -18.73 21.92
C GLY A 142 -8.38 -19.42 23.13
N GLU A 143 -7.23 -20.06 22.91
CA GLU A 143 -6.58 -20.96 23.88
C GLU A 143 -5.36 -20.34 24.57
N GLY A 144 -5.08 -19.05 24.34
CA GLY A 144 -3.91 -18.41 24.93
C GLY A 144 -3.95 -16.88 24.93
N PHE A 145 -3.05 -16.30 25.72
CA PHE A 145 -3.02 -14.85 25.95
C PHE A 145 -2.38 -14.08 24.78
N ALA A 146 -3.09 -13.08 24.28
CA ALA A 146 -2.61 -12.05 23.37
C ALA A 146 -2.02 -10.86 24.12
N ARG A 147 -1.50 -9.90 23.37
CA ARG A 147 -0.98 -8.63 23.89
C ARG A 147 -2.07 -7.85 24.66
N ASP A 148 -3.30 -7.89 24.16
CA ASP A 148 -4.39 -7.07 24.68
C ASP A 148 -4.88 -7.60 26.06
N ASP A 149 -4.48 -8.80 26.47
CA ASP A 149 -4.69 -9.36 27.83
C ASP A 149 -3.68 -8.83 28.87
N PHE A 150 -2.60 -8.17 28.44
CA PHE A 150 -1.58 -7.62 29.34
C PHE A 150 -1.89 -6.16 29.64
N HIS A 151 -1.84 -5.80 30.93
CA HIS A 151 -1.99 -4.42 31.35
C HIS A 151 -0.66 -3.68 31.19
N ILE A 152 -0.64 -2.63 30.37
CA ILE A 152 0.55 -1.83 30.09
C ILE A 152 0.39 -0.49 30.79
N ASP A 153 1.23 -0.25 31.81
CA ASP A 153 1.38 1.03 32.49
C ASP A 153 2.57 1.78 31.86
N TYR A 154 2.25 2.79 31.04
CA TYR A 154 3.26 3.59 30.36
C TYR A 154 3.98 4.58 31.28
N ASP A 155 3.35 5.00 32.38
CA ASP A 155 3.93 5.97 33.32
C ASP A 155 5.01 5.30 34.18
N ARG A 156 4.70 4.08 34.67
CA ARG A 156 5.65 3.25 35.43
C ARG A 156 6.57 2.42 34.54
N ARG A 157 6.33 2.40 33.22
CA ARG A 157 7.01 1.56 32.23
C ARG A 157 6.96 0.07 32.60
N GLN A 158 5.80 -0.38 33.08
CA GLN A 158 5.58 -1.74 33.57
C GLN A 158 4.49 -2.44 32.77
N VAL A 159 4.64 -3.75 32.59
CA VAL A 159 3.60 -4.59 32.00
C VAL A 159 3.24 -5.69 32.97
N THR A 160 1.95 -5.78 33.31
CA THR A 160 1.41 -6.81 34.20
C THR A 160 0.72 -7.88 33.36
N CYS A 161 1.10 -9.14 33.57
CA CYS A 161 0.48 -10.27 32.89
C CYS A 161 -0.86 -10.67 33.55
N PRO A 162 -1.70 -11.46 32.86
CA PRO A 162 -2.97 -11.96 33.40
C PRO A 162 -2.85 -12.75 34.71
N GLN A 163 -1.66 -13.25 35.04
CA GLN A 163 -1.36 -13.99 36.26
C GLN A 163 -0.69 -13.09 37.33
N GLY A 164 -0.72 -11.77 37.16
CA GLY A 164 -0.25 -10.78 38.14
C GLY A 164 1.27 -10.53 38.17
N GLN A 165 2.07 -11.20 37.34
CA GLN A 165 3.52 -10.95 37.27
C GLN A 165 3.79 -9.63 36.54
N VAL A 166 4.78 -8.86 37.02
CA VAL A 166 5.22 -7.59 36.42
C VAL A 166 6.51 -7.78 35.64
N SER A 167 6.62 -7.17 34.45
CA SER A 167 7.79 -7.23 33.60
C SER A 167 9.04 -6.63 34.28
N GLN A 168 10.21 -7.13 33.91
CA GLN A 168 11.50 -6.70 34.46
C GLN A 168 12.34 -5.97 33.40
N GLY A 169 12.99 -4.87 33.81
CA GLY A 169 13.95 -4.10 32.99
C GLY A 169 13.43 -2.75 32.47
N ARG A 170 14.35 -1.91 31.97
CA ARG A 170 14.00 -0.71 31.20
C ARG A 170 13.63 -1.11 29.78
N HIS A 171 12.49 -0.62 29.31
CA HIS A 171 11.94 -0.93 27.99
C HIS A 171 11.92 0.35 27.15
N ASP A 172 12.98 0.58 26.38
CA ASP A 172 13.01 1.68 25.40
C ASP A 172 12.50 1.19 24.03
N PRO A 173 11.89 2.07 23.22
CA PRO A 173 11.48 1.71 21.87
C PRO A 173 12.68 1.26 21.05
N TYR A 174 12.58 0.11 20.40
CA TYR A 174 13.56 -0.33 19.41
C TYR A 174 12.93 -0.27 18.00
N PRO A 175 13.70 0.20 17.00
CA PRO A 175 13.23 0.21 15.63
C PRO A 175 13.01 -1.22 15.16
N THR A 176 11.90 -1.43 14.45
CA THR A 176 11.67 -2.71 13.79
C THR A 176 12.43 -2.74 12.46
N SER A 177 12.72 -3.93 11.95
CA SER A 177 13.44 -4.10 10.66
C SER A 177 12.62 -3.67 9.44
N SER A 178 11.34 -3.32 9.62
CA SER A 178 10.47 -2.85 8.56
C SER A 178 10.20 -1.36 8.72
N PRO A 179 10.42 -0.54 7.66
CA PRO A 179 10.16 0.90 7.72
C PRO A 179 8.67 1.23 7.96
N THR A 180 7.77 0.28 7.73
CA THR A 180 6.32 0.48 7.89
C THR A 180 5.76 -0.17 9.14
N ALA A 181 6.60 -0.82 9.96
CA ALA A 181 6.16 -1.35 11.24
C ALA A 181 6.45 -0.31 12.33
N ALA A 182 5.45 -0.10 13.19
CA ALA A 182 5.59 0.80 14.32
C ALA A 182 6.81 0.40 15.18
N PRO A 183 7.57 1.38 15.72
CA PRO A 183 8.55 1.07 16.75
C PRO A 183 7.86 0.31 17.89
N LEU A 184 8.56 -0.65 18.47
CA LEU A 184 8.00 -1.46 19.55
C LEU A 184 8.80 -1.23 20.83
N ILE A 185 8.08 -1.10 21.93
CA ILE A 185 8.59 -1.28 23.27
C ILE A 185 8.42 -2.77 23.58
N VAL A 186 9.50 -3.43 24.01
CA VAL A 186 9.47 -4.85 24.38
C VAL A 186 9.59 -5.02 25.88
N ALA A 187 8.53 -5.54 26.48
CA ALA A 187 8.52 -6.03 27.84
C ALA A 187 8.89 -7.52 27.89
N ARG A 188 9.75 -7.89 28.84
CA ARG A 188 10.22 -9.27 29.04
C ARG A 188 9.82 -9.78 30.42
N PHE A 189 9.37 -11.02 30.45
CA PHE A 189 9.11 -11.80 31.66
C PHE A 189 10.18 -12.88 31.77
N THR A 190 10.78 -12.96 32.95
CA THR A 190 11.93 -13.82 33.21
C THR A 190 11.52 -15.29 33.33
N LYS A 191 12.49 -16.19 33.18
CA LYS A 191 12.28 -17.63 33.33
C LYS A 191 11.75 -17.99 34.72
N SER A 192 12.23 -17.34 35.78
CA SER A 192 11.78 -17.58 37.16
C SER A 192 10.32 -17.19 37.38
N GLN A 193 9.79 -16.21 36.64
CA GLN A 193 8.38 -15.83 36.69
C GLN A 193 7.50 -16.79 35.87
N CYS A 194 7.98 -17.21 34.70
CA CYS A 194 7.16 -17.95 33.74
C CYS A 194 7.26 -19.48 33.86
N GLN A 195 8.36 -20.04 34.37
CA GLN A 195 8.55 -21.48 34.52
C GLN A 195 7.60 -22.13 35.56
N PRO A 196 7.35 -21.54 36.75
CA PRO A 196 6.40 -22.09 37.71
C PRO A 196 4.94 -21.74 37.40
N CYS A 197 4.67 -20.95 36.36
CA CYS A 197 3.34 -20.44 36.06
C CYS A 197 2.41 -21.57 35.54
N PRO A 198 1.23 -21.80 36.16
CA PRO A 198 0.30 -22.83 35.72
C PRO A 198 -0.25 -22.57 34.31
N ALA A 199 -0.38 -21.30 33.92
CA ALA A 199 -0.85 -20.90 32.61
C ALA A 199 0.25 -20.84 31.53
N ARG A 200 1.47 -21.33 31.81
CA ARG A 200 2.62 -21.26 30.89
C ARG A 200 2.32 -21.86 29.53
N ALA A 201 1.69 -23.03 29.49
CA ALA A 201 1.39 -23.74 28.23
C ALA A 201 0.47 -22.92 27.30
N GLN A 202 -0.43 -22.12 27.88
CA GLN A 202 -1.32 -21.21 27.16
C GLN A 202 -0.62 -19.86 26.83
N CYS A 203 0.39 -19.47 27.63
CA CYS A 203 1.05 -18.17 27.53
C CYS A 203 2.28 -18.16 26.60
N THR A 204 3.13 -19.17 26.56
CA THR A 204 4.36 -19.15 25.74
C THR A 204 4.78 -20.54 25.29
N THR A 205 5.27 -20.65 24.05
CA THR A 205 5.90 -21.87 23.50
C THR A 205 7.43 -21.75 23.48
N SER A 206 7.99 -20.70 24.08
CA SER A 206 9.44 -20.48 24.14
C SER A 206 10.14 -21.62 24.87
N ARG A 207 11.20 -22.17 24.27
CA ARG A 207 12.07 -23.20 24.88
C ARG A 207 12.71 -22.71 26.18
N GLU A 208 12.97 -21.42 26.29
CA GLU A 208 13.55 -20.79 27.49
C GLU A 208 12.53 -20.57 28.60
N SER A 209 11.24 -20.88 28.35
CA SER A 209 10.14 -20.59 29.27
C SER A 209 10.07 -19.12 29.66
N THR A 210 10.32 -18.22 28.70
CA THR A 210 10.19 -16.76 28.83
C THR A 210 9.03 -16.26 27.98
N ARG A 211 8.45 -15.12 28.36
CA ARG A 211 7.44 -14.43 27.55
C ARG A 211 7.94 -13.03 27.24
N THR A 212 7.80 -12.64 25.98
CA THR A 212 8.12 -11.30 25.51
C THR A 212 6.88 -10.72 24.85
N ILE A 213 6.54 -9.47 25.18
CA ILE A 213 5.42 -8.74 24.59
C ILE A 213 5.96 -7.47 23.95
N GLY A 214 5.74 -7.32 22.65
CA GLY A 214 5.99 -6.08 21.92
C GLY A 214 4.71 -5.25 21.80
N PHE A 215 4.79 -3.97 22.11
CA PHE A 215 3.67 -3.02 21.99
C PHE A 215 4.17 -1.66 21.48
N PRO A 216 3.35 -0.91 20.73
CA PRO A 216 3.77 0.40 20.25
C PRO A 216 3.84 1.44 21.39
N PRO A 217 4.56 2.57 21.18
CA PRO A 217 4.47 3.76 22.02
C PRO A 217 3.03 4.22 22.28
N ARG A 218 2.83 4.98 23.36
CA ARG A 218 1.49 5.38 23.86
C ARG A 218 0.68 6.03 22.75
N GLU A 219 1.26 6.98 22.04
CA GLU A 219 0.62 7.78 21.00
C GLU A 219 0.09 6.90 19.86
N LEU A 220 0.91 5.94 19.42
CA LEU A 220 0.55 4.99 18.37
C LEU A 220 -0.44 3.92 18.87
N ARG A 221 -0.39 3.53 20.15
CA ARG A 221 -1.39 2.62 20.75
C ARG A 221 -2.75 3.29 20.86
N ASP A 222 -2.80 4.53 21.32
CA ASP A 222 -4.04 5.28 21.45
C ASP A 222 -4.66 5.52 20.07
N LEU A 223 -3.83 5.86 19.07
CA LEU A 223 -4.24 5.92 17.67
C LEU A 223 -4.81 4.57 17.20
N GLN A 224 -4.12 3.46 17.48
CA GLN A 224 -4.60 2.12 17.14
C GLN A 224 -5.97 1.80 17.76
N LEU A 225 -6.16 2.12 19.03
CA LEU A 225 -7.41 1.86 19.76
C LEU A 225 -8.57 2.69 19.19
N ARG A 226 -8.35 3.99 18.95
CA ARG A 226 -9.35 4.87 18.33
C ARG A 226 -9.80 4.36 16.98
N ILE A 227 -8.86 4.08 16.08
CA ILE A 227 -9.17 3.58 14.74
C ILE A 227 -9.91 2.24 14.78
N ARG A 228 -9.52 1.33 15.67
CA ARG A 228 -10.22 0.04 15.82
C ARG A 228 -11.65 0.22 16.32
N ALA A 229 -11.88 1.16 17.23
CA ALA A 229 -13.22 1.48 17.72
C ALA A 229 -14.07 2.10 16.61
N GLU A 230 -13.53 3.08 15.88
CA GLU A 230 -14.18 3.71 14.73
C GLU A 230 -14.55 2.69 13.65
N GLN A 231 -13.67 1.74 13.34
CA GLN A 231 -13.92 0.66 12.36
C GLN A 231 -15.13 -0.21 12.69
N GLN A 232 -15.55 -0.29 13.96
CA GLN A 232 -16.75 -1.05 14.34
C GLN A 232 -18.05 -0.29 14.08
N THR A 233 -17.99 1.04 13.99
CA THR A 233 -19.17 1.89 13.82
C THR A 233 -19.84 1.70 12.46
N PRO A 234 -21.18 1.72 12.37
CA PRO A 234 -21.90 1.70 11.09
C PRO A 234 -21.49 2.84 10.15
N GLU A 235 -21.27 4.03 10.70
CA GLU A 235 -20.91 5.24 9.95
C GLU A 235 -19.57 5.06 9.24
N TRP A 236 -18.57 4.50 9.93
CA TRP A 236 -17.28 4.19 9.32
C TRP A 236 -17.42 3.14 8.22
N LYS A 237 -18.21 2.08 8.44
CA LYS A 237 -18.42 1.02 7.44
C LYS A 237 -19.08 1.54 6.17
N THR A 238 -20.10 2.38 6.31
CA THR A 238 -20.78 3.03 5.17
C THR A 238 -19.82 3.92 4.39
N ARG A 239 -19.04 4.76 5.08
CA ARG A 239 -18.03 5.63 4.43
C ARG A 239 -16.95 4.81 3.72
N TYR A 240 -16.42 3.78 4.38
CA TYR A 240 -15.37 2.92 3.82
C TYR A 240 -15.86 2.05 2.64
N ALA A 241 -17.17 1.77 2.54
CA ALA A 241 -17.73 0.98 1.44
C ALA A 241 -17.43 1.58 0.05
N VAL A 242 -17.34 2.92 -0.03
CA VAL A 242 -16.99 3.66 -1.26
C VAL A 242 -15.64 3.23 -1.84
N ARG A 243 -14.70 2.80 -0.99
CA ARG A 243 -13.38 2.29 -1.41
C ARG A 243 -13.49 1.15 -2.44
N SER A 244 -14.57 0.37 -2.42
CA SER A 244 -14.77 -0.70 -3.40
C SER A 244 -14.86 -0.21 -4.85
N GLY A 245 -15.21 1.06 -5.08
CA GLY A 245 -15.28 1.65 -6.42
C GLY A 245 -13.97 1.56 -7.21
N VAL A 246 -12.82 1.65 -6.52
CA VAL A 246 -11.49 1.59 -7.16
C VAL A 246 -11.21 0.25 -7.83
N GLU A 247 -11.88 -0.84 -7.42
CA GLU A 247 -11.76 -2.13 -8.10
C GLU A 247 -12.30 -2.06 -9.53
N GLY A 248 -13.35 -1.26 -9.75
CA GLY A 248 -13.86 -0.95 -11.08
C GLY A 248 -12.81 -0.24 -11.93
N THR A 249 -12.10 0.73 -11.34
CA THR A 249 -10.99 1.44 -12.00
C THR A 249 -9.83 0.52 -12.31
N VAL A 250 -9.42 -0.36 -11.38
CA VAL A 250 -8.40 -1.36 -11.64
C VAL A 250 -8.83 -2.32 -12.76
N ASN A 251 -10.11 -2.70 -12.80
CA ASN A 251 -10.66 -3.54 -13.85
C ASN A 251 -10.66 -2.85 -15.23
N GLU A 252 -11.08 -1.59 -15.29
CA GLU A 252 -11.03 -0.76 -16.51
C GLU A 252 -9.59 -0.58 -17.00
N PHE A 253 -8.67 -0.28 -16.08
CA PHE A 253 -7.24 -0.15 -16.35
C PHE A 253 -6.64 -1.44 -16.93
N ALA A 254 -6.98 -2.58 -16.33
CA ALA A 254 -6.44 -3.88 -16.70
C ALA A 254 -7.06 -4.46 -17.98
N HIS A 255 -8.39 -4.49 -18.06
CA HIS A 255 -9.14 -5.18 -19.11
C HIS A 255 -9.64 -4.24 -20.21
N GLY A 256 -10.07 -3.02 -19.87
CA GLY A 256 -10.51 -2.02 -20.85
C GLY A 256 -9.34 -1.49 -21.68
N HIS A 257 -8.22 -1.19 -21.01
CA HIS A 257 -7.05 -0.56 -21.63
C HIS A 257 -5.80 -1.45 -21.72
N GLY A 258 -5.92 -2.73 -21.36
CA GLY A 258 -4.88 -3.74 -21.59
C GLY A 258 -3.59 -3.54 -20.79
N MET A 259 -3.63 -2.90 -19.61
CA MET A 259 -2.43 -2.59 -18.81
C MET A 259 -1.57 -3.83 -18.52
N ARG A 260 -2.17 -5.02 -18.39
CA ARG A 260 -1.46 -6.26 -18.06
C ARG A 260 -0.35 -6.61 -19.06
N HIS A 261 -0.37 -5.99 -20.24
CA HIS A 261 0.69 -6.12 -21.24
C HIS A 261 1.55 -4.85 -21.28
N CYS A 262 2.75 -4.92 -20.68
CA CYS A 262 3.77 -3.89 -20.83
C CYS A 262 4.30 -3.89 -22.26
N ARG A 263 4.04 -2.83 -23.03
CA ARG A 263 4.58 -2.65 -24.39
C ARG A 263 6.06 -2.31 -24.38
N TYR A 264 6.53 -1.71 -23.28
CA TYR A 264 7.89 -1.27 -23.09
C TYR A 264 8.61 -2.07 -22.00
N ARG A 265 9.94 -2.05 -22.08
CA ARG A 265 10.83 -2.65 -21.08
C ARG A 265 11.33 -1.59 -20.11
N GLY A 266 11.42 -1.94 -18.83
CA GLY A 266 11.87 -1.07 -17.77
C GLY A 266 10.74 -0.29 -17.08
N GLN A 267 10.83 -0.20 -15.75
CA GLN A 267 9.83 0.45 -14.89
C GLN A 267 9.46 1.86 -15.36
N SER A 268 10.42 2.68 -15.78
CA SER A 268 10.17 4.07 -16.19
C SER A 268 9.31 4.15 -17.45
N LYS A 269 9.53 3.28 -18.45
CA LYS A 269 8.71 3.27 -19.68
C LYS A 269 7.34 2.65 -19.43
N THR A 270 7.29 1.63 -18.58
CA THR A 270 6.02 1.08 -18.09
C THR A 270 5.21 2.14 -17.33
N HIS A 271 5.86 3.00 -16.54
CA HIS A 271 5.20 4.10 -15.86
C HIS A 271 4.54 5.08 -16.84
N VAL A 272 5.24 5.45 -17.92
CA VAL A 272 4.66 6.29 -18.98
C VAL A 272 3.41 5.64 -19.58
N GLN A 273 3.46 4.33 -19.85
CA GLN A 273 2.29 3.59 -20.34
C GLN A 273 1.12 3.70 -19.34
N HIS A 274 1.36 3.47 -18.04
CA HIS A 274 0.30 3.57 -17.03
C HIS A 274 -0.29 4.99 -16.93
N VAL A 275 0.54 6.02 -17.00
CA VAL A 275 0.07 7.41 -16.97
C VAL A 275 -0.79 7.71 -18.20
N LEU A 276 -0.37 7.29 -19.41
CA LEU A 276 -1.16 7.49 -20.62
C LEU A 276 -2.49 6.73 -20.57
N THR A 277 -2.51 5.52 -20.01
CA THR A 277 -3.76 4.77 -19.78
C THR A 277 -4.68 5.50 -18.80
N ALA A 278 -4.16 6.04 -17.70
CA ALA A 278 -4.98 6.82 -16.76
C ALA A 278 -5.56 8.09 -17.40
N ILE A 279 -4.79 8.76 -18.26
CA ILE A 279 -5.25 9.91 -19.03
C ILE A 279 -6.40 9.51 -19.98
N ALA A 280 -6.27 8.38 -20.69
CA ALA A 280 -7.33 7.89 -21.57
C ALA A 280 -8.63 7.63 -20.80
N ILE A 281 -8.54 6.93 -19.66
CA ILE A 281 -9.69 6.68 -18.77
C ILE A 281 -10.32 7.99 -18.27
N ASN A 282 -9.50 8.95 -17.84
CA ASN A 282 -10.02 10.25 -17.41
C ASN A 282 -10.75 10.97 -18.54
N ILE A 283 -10.22 10.96 -19.77
CA ILE A 283 -10.88 11.56 -20.93
C ILE A 283 -12.22 10.88 -21.21
N GLU A 284 -12.26 9.55 -21.20
CA GLU A 284 -13.49 8.77 -21.41
C GLU A 284 -14.55 9.12 -20.36
N ARG A 285 -14.18 9.10 -19.08
CA ARG A 285 -15.09 9.43 -17.96
C ARG A 285 -15.60 10.87 -18.02
N LEU A 286 -14.72 11.83 -18.32
CA LEU A 286 -15.10 13.24 -18.43
C LEU A 286 -15.95 13.51 -19.69
N SER A 287 -15.73 12.78 -20.78
CA SER A 287 -16.51 12.93 -22.01
C SER A 287 -17.97 12.50 -21.88
N GLY A 288 -18.28 11.65 -20.89
CA GLY A 288 -19.64 11.23 -20.57
C GLY A 288 -20.45 12.24 -19.76
N LEU A 289 -19.82 13.33 -19.30
CA LEU A 289 -20.54 14.37 -18.55
C LEU A 289 -21.39 15.24 -19.48
N PRO A 290 -22.58 15.66 -19.03
CA PRO A 290 -23.34 16.65 -19.77
C PRO A 290 -22.50 17.93 -19.92
N PRO A 291 -22.58 18.62 -21.07
CA PRO A 291 -21.94 19.91 -21.23
C PRO A 291 -22.44 20.85 -20.12
N THR A 292 -21.52 21.57 -19.49
CA THR A 292 -21.86 22.61 -18.53
C THR A 292 -22.83 23.62 -19.17
N GLU A 293 -23.81 24.14 -18.42
CA GLU A 293 -24.73 25.18 -18.92
C GLU A 293 -23.99 26.48 -19.31
N GLU A 294 -22.74 26.64 -18.89
CA GLU A 294 -21.86 27.69 -19.36
C GLU A 294 -21.46 27.45 -20.83
N ALA A 295 -21.89 28.38 -21.70
CA ALA A 295 -21.44 28.40 -23.08
C ALA A 295 -19.89 28.34 -23.11
N PRO A 296 -19.30 27.40 -23.87
CA PRO A 296 -17.85 27.26 -23.89
C PRO A 296 -17.22 28.60 -24.26
N SER A 297 -16.29 29.08 -23.42
CA SER A 297 -15.53 30.28 -23.75
C SER A 297 -14.93 30.12 -25.16
N PRO A 298 -15.10 31.11 -26.06
CA PRO A 298 -14.59 30.99 -27.41
C PRO A 298 -13.09 30.71 -27.33
N ARG A 299 -12.64 29.65 -28.02
CA ARG A 299 -11.22 29.26 -28.04
C ARG A 299 -10.39 30.50 -28.39
N ARG A 300 -9.33 30.74 -27.60
CA ARG A 300 -8.32 31.75 -27.97
C ARG A 300 -7.85 31.45 -29.40
N PRO A 301 -7.82 32.45 -30.30
CA PRO A 301 -7.41 32.19 -31.67
C PRO A 301 -5.99 31.62 -31.67
N THR A 302 -5.76 30.59 -32.49
CA THR A 302 -4.42 30.02 -32.67
C THR A 302 -3.48 31.08 -33.26
N ALA A 303 -2.17 30.88 -33.16
CA ALA A 303 -1.18 31.77 -33.80
C ALA A 303 -1.47 31.94 -35.30
N PHE A 304 -1.94 30.89 -35.97
CA PHE A 304 -2.37 30.95 -37.36
C PHE A 304 -3.62 31.80 -37.57
N GLN A 305 -4.64 31.66 -36.71
CA GLN A 305 -5.83 32.51 -36.78
C GLN A 305 -5.49 33.98 -36.52
N ASN A 306 -4.66 34.27 -35.52
CA ASN A 306 -4.17 35.63 -35.27
C ASN A 306 -3.38 36.19 -36.46
N TYR A 307 -2.55 35.36 -37.11
CA TYR A 307 -1.82 35.75 -38.32
C TYR A 307 -2.76 36.10 -39.48
N LEU A 308 -3.81 35.31 -39.70
CA LEU A 308 -4.82 35.59 -40.74
C LEU A 308 -5.55 36.90 -40.43
N ASP A 309 -5.96 37.11 -39.18
CA ASP A 309 -6.67 38.32 -38.75
C ASP A 309 -5.77 39.56 -38.91
N GLN A 310 -4.50 39.49 -38.49
CA GLN A 310 -3.51 40.58 -38.63
C GLN A 310 -3.24 40.98 -40.09
N ARG A 311 -3.46 40.05 -41.02
CA ARG A 311 -3.21 40.24 -42.45
C ARG A 311 -4.50 40.47 -43.25
N GLU A 312 -5.63 40.58 -42.56
CA GLU A 312 -6.97 40.69 -43.17
C GLU A 312 -7.27 39.56 -44.18
N ILE A 313 -6.63 38.40 -43.99
CA ILE A 313 -6.84 37.23 -44.85
C ILE A 313 -8.13 36.55 -44.41
N PRO A 314 -9.13 36.40 -45.28
CA PRO A 314 -10.38 35.74 -44.93
C PRO A 314 -10.12 34.35 -44.39
N ARG A 315 -10.62 34.06 -43.19
CA ARG A 315 -10.51 32.71 -42.62
C ARG A 315 -11.24 31.75 -43.56
N PRO A 316 -10.59 30.68 -44.05
CA PRO A 316 -11.28 29.70 -44.88
C PRO A 316 -12.44 29.11 -44.08
N LYS A 317 -13.66 29.21 -44.63
CA LYS A 317 -14.83 28.52 -44.06
C LYS A 317 -14.46 27.05 -43.99
N SER A 318 -14.41 26.48 -42.79
CA SER A 318 -14.04 25.09 -42.61
C SER A 318 -14.99 24.20 -43.43
N TRP A 319 -14.46 23.15 -44.04
CA TRP A 319 -15.19 22.15 -44.81
C TRP A 319 -16.24 21.36 -44.00
N ARG A 320 -16.40 21.65 -42.70
CA ARG A 320 -17.44 21.09 -41.81
C ARG A 320 -18.72 21.94 -41.71
N THR A 321 -18.85 23.02 -42.48
CA THR A 321 -20.07 23.84 -42.60
C THR A 321 -20.82 23.60 -43.92
N LEU A 322 -20.92 22.34 -44.35
CA LEU A 322 -21.87 21.92 -45.39
C LEU A 322 -22.79 20.86 -44.78
N GLY A 323 -23.98 21.29 -44.39
CA GLY A 323 -25.00 20.46 -43.76
C GLY A 323 -26.07 21.30 -43.07
N THR A 324 -26.70 22.20 -43.81
CA THR A 324 -28.08 22.63 -43.58
C THR A 324 -28.97 21.86 -44.55
#